data_AF-A0A7J6R0V8-F1
#
_entry.id   AF-A0A7J6R0V8-F1
#
_cell.length_a   1.000
_cell.length_b   1.000
_cell.length_c   1.000
_cell.angle_alpha   90.00
_cell.angle_beta   90.00
_cell.angle_gamma   90.00
#
_symmetry.space_group_name_H-M   'P 1'
#
loop_
_entity.id
_entity.type
_entity.pdbx_description
1 polymer ?
#
loop_
_entity_poly.entity_id
_entity_poly.type
_entity_poly.pdbx_seq_one_letter_code
_entity_poly.pdbx_strand_id
1 'polypeptide(L)'
;MSSSQQALTVESMNQNIREAEYAVRGAVVAKAAEMRKRIADGDKTVPFDRTIPCNIGNPQVVGQKPITYYRQVAAICTYPDLMESSEFPEDVKAAAKYYLDGSNGVGTGGYTMSPGLPCIRKQVAAYIERRDGYPCDTEKLFLTTGASEGIKRVMDMVIAKPGVDGVLLPCP
;
A
#
# COMPACT_ATOMS: atom_id res chain seq x y z
N MET A 1 14.42 46.46 -3.60
CA MET A 1 13.69 45.51 -2.74
C MET A 1 13.03 44.51 -3.68
N SER A 2 13.54 43.28 -3.77
CA SER A 2 12.96 42.26 -4.64
C SER A 2 11.63 41.80 -4.04
N SER A 3 10.53 41.93 -4.78
CA SER A 3 9.23 41.42 -4.36
C SER A 3 9.36 39.91 -4.19
N SER A 4 9.17 39.39 -2.98
CA SER A 4 9.02 37.95 -2.79
C SER A 4 7.86 37.50 -3.69
N GLN A 5 8.11 36.56 -4.60
CA GLN A 5 7.04 35.92 -5.35
C GLN A 5 6.13 35.23 -4.31
N GLN A 6 4.93 35.77 -4.12
CA GLN A 6 3.96 35.30 -3.13
C GLN A 6 3.21 34.03 -3.59
N ALA A 7 3.56 33.46 -4.73
CA ALA A 7 2.88 32.31 -5.32
C ALA A 7 3.85 31.15 -5.55
N LEU A 8 3.36 29.93 -5.29
CA LEU A 8 4.07 28.70 -5.62
C LEU A 8 4.12 28.54 -7.16
N THR A 9 5.33 28.47 -7.72
CA THR A 9 5.59 28.19 -9.15
C THR A 9 6.45 26.94 -9.32
N VAL A 10 6.63 26.48 -10.57
CA VAL A 10 7.52 25.34 -10.89
C VAL A 10 8.98 25.67 -10.54
N GLU A 11 9.37 26.93 -10.68
CA GLU A 11 10.70 27.41 -10.33
C GLU A 11 10.87 27.57 -8.81
N SER A 12 9.80 27.88 -8.09
CA SER A 12 9.85 28.13 -6.65
C SER A 12 9.55 26.90 -5.78
N MET A 13 9.06 25.79 -6.36
CA MET A 13 8.78 24.55 -5.62
C MET A 13 10.06 23.77 -5.31
N ASN A 14 9.96 22.74 -4.47
CA ASN A 14 11.08 21.85 -4.18
C ASN A 14 11.55 21.15 -5.47
N GLN A 15 12.78 21.44 -5.89
CA GLN A 15 13.32 20.92 -7.16
C GLN A 15 13.52 19.40 -7.14
N ASN A 16 13.68 18.77 -5.96
CA ASN A 16 13.72 17.31 -5.86
C ASN A 16 12.39 16.66 -6.28
N ILE A 17 11.26 17.36 -6.07
CA ILE A 17 9.94 16.88 -6.53
C ILE A 17 9.82 17.06 -8.04
N ARG A 18 10.37 18.15 -8.58
CA ARG A 18 10.37 18.43 -10.02
C ARG A 18 11.21 17.43 -10.81
N GLU A 19 12.38 17.06 -10.28
CA GLU A 19 13.31 16.12 -10.91
C GLU A 19 12.89 14.65 -10.74
N ALA A 20 12.01 14.35 -9.79
CA ALA A 20 11.55 12.99 -9.54
C ALA A 20 10.71 12.44 -10.72
N GLU A 21 11.17 11.35 -11.32
CA GLU A 21 10.44 10.64 -12.37
C GLU A 21 9.81 9.35 -11.84
N TYR A 22 8.51 9.16 -12.13
CA TYR A 22 7.79 7.92 -11.79
C TYR A 22 7.11 7.32 -13.03
N ALA A 23 7.91 6.57 -13.80
CA ALA A 23 7.54 6.08 -15.13
C ALA A 23 6.32 5.12 -15.16
N VAL A 24 5.95 4.50 -14.03
CA VAL A 24 4.84 3.52 -13.92
C VAL A 24 3.46 4.15 -14.25
N ARG A 25 3.35 5.49 -14.22
CA ARG A 25 2.14 6.24 -14.56
C ARG A 25 2.36 7.32 -15.64
N GLY A 26 3.28 7.07 -16.58
CA GLY A 26 3.65 8.01 -17.64
C GLY A 26 2.68 8.09 -18.83
N ALA A 27 3.18 8.60 -19.96
CA ALA A 27 2.41 8.91 -21.17
C ALA A 27 1.59 7.71 -21.73
N VAL A 28 2.10 6.49 -21.62
CA VAL A 28 1.40 5.26 -22.05
C VAL A 28 0.09 5.09 -21.28
N VAL A 29 0.08 5.35 -19.98
CA VAL A 29 -1.12 5.23 -19.13
C VAL A 29 -2.13 6.32 -19.49
N ALA A 30 -1.66 7.55 -19.74
CA ALA A 30 -2.51 8.65 -20.19
C ALA A 30 -3.17 8.34 -21.54
N LYS A 31 -2.40 7.83 -22.51
CA LYS A 31 -2.94 7.42 -23.82
C LYS A 31 -3.90 6.25 -23.70
N ALA A 32 -3.62 5.27 -22.83
CA ALA A 32 -4.53 4.17 -22.57
C ALA A 32 -5.87 4.65 -21.96
N ALA A 33 -5.85 5.68 -21.12
CA ALA A 33 -7.06 6.30 -20.56
C ALA A 33 -7.88 7.04 -21.64
N GLU A 34 -7.22 7.79 -22.52
CA GLU A 34 -7.86 8.41 -23.69
C GLU A 34 -8.54 7.35 -24.59
N MET A 35 -7.83 6.25 -24.88
CA MET A 35 -8.38 5.15 -25.69
C MET A 35 -9.58 4.49 -25.02
N ARG A 36 -9.54 4.25 -23.70
CA ARG A 36 -10.70 3.75 -22.95
C ARG A 36 -11.92 4.66 -23.09
N LYS A 37 -11.70 5.98 -22.99
CA LYS A 37 -12.75 6.97 -23.14
C LYS A 37 -13.35 6.93 -24.55
N ARG A 38 -12.51 6.96 -25.59
CA ARG A 38 -12.95 6.89 -27.00
C ARG A 38 -13.78 5.63 -27.28
N ILE A 39 -13.32 4.47 -26.79
CA ILE A 39 -14.05 3.20 -26.90
C ILE A 39 -15.41 3.30 -26.19
N ALA A 40 -15.46 3.85 -24.98
CA ALA A 40 -16.69 4.02 -24.21
C ALA A 40 -17.68 4.98 -24.90
N ASP A 41 -17.17 6.00 -25.59
CA ASP A 41 -17.94 6.96 -26.39
C ASP A 41 -18.37 6.38 -27.76
N GLY A 42 -18.02 5.12 -28.06
CA GLY A 42 -18.47 4.40 -29.25
C GLY A 42 -17.59 4.56 -30.49
N ASP A 43 -16.38 5.12 -30.36
CA ASP A 43 -15.45 5.32 -31.47
C ASP A 43 -14.98 3.98 -32.08
N LYS A 44 -15.45 3.68 -33.29
CA LYS A 44 -15.12 2.47 -34.05
C LYS A 44 -13.79 2.55 -34.81
N THR A 45 -13.10 3.69 -34.78
CA THR A 45 -11.77 3.85 -35.41
C THR A 45 -10.65 3.26 -34.57
N VAL A 46 -10.89 3.01 -33.29
CA VAL A 46 -9.95 2.31 -32.42
C VAL A 46 -9.97 0.81 -32.78
N PRO A 47 -8.83 0.19 -33.12
CA PRO A 47 -8.80 -1.18 -33.67
C PRO A 47 -8.97 -2.30 -32.62
N PHE A 48 -9.51 -1.99 -31.44
CA PHE A 48 -9.72 -2.92 -30.33
C PHE A 48 -10.86 -2.45 -29.43
N ASP A 49 -11.55 -3.39 -28.78
CA ASP A 49 -12.75 -3.11 -27.97
C ASP A 49 -12.46 -2.73 -26.52
N ARG A 50 -11.23 -2.96 -26.04
CA ARG A 50 -10.83 -2.63 -24.67
C ARG A 50 -9.32 -2.56 -24.53
N THR A 51 -8.85 -1.88 -23.48
CA THR A 51 -7.44 -1.91 -23.07
C THR A 51 -7.27 -2.75 -21.81
N ILE A 52 -6.24 -3.60 -21.80
CA ILE A 52 -5.89 -4.45 -20.65
C ILE A 52 -4.67 -3.83 -19.97
N PRO A 53 -4.74 -3.48 -18.67
CA PRO A 53 -3.61 -2.90 -17.96
C PRO A 53 -2.56 -3.96 -17.63
N CYS A 54 -1.49 -4.03 -18.41
CA CYS A 54 -0.33 -4.90 -18.15
C CYS A 54 0.88 -4.13 -17.58
N ASN A 55 0.67 -2.90 -17.13
CA ASN A 55 1.73 -1.98 -16.69
C ASN A 55 1.93 -1.94 -15.17
N ILE A 56 0.96 -2.45 -14.39
CA ILE A 56 1.00 -2.44 -12.92
C ILE A 56 0.62 -3.83 -12.43
N GLY A 57 1.40 -4.36 -11.48
CA GLY A 57 1.04 -5.56 -10.72
C GLY A 57 -0.14 -5.28 -9.80
N ASN A 58 -1.36 -5.20 -10.35
CA ASN A 58 -2.61 -5.02 -9.63
C ASN A 58 -3.54 -6.22 -9.90
N PRO A 59 -3.29 -7.37 -9.26
CA PRO A 59 -3.87 -8.64 -9.69
C PRO A 59 -5.40 -8.68 -9.62
N GLN A 60 -6.00 -8.03 -8.62
CA GLN A 60 -7.47 -8.02 -8.47
C GLN A 60 -8.15 -7.24 -9.60
N VAL A 61 -7.52 -6.17 -10.12
CA VAL A 61 -8.04 -5.43 -11.29
C VAL A 61 -8.04 -6.29 -12.56
N VAL A 62 -7.11 -7.24 -12.66
CA VAL A 62 -7.02 -8.17 -13.80
C VAL A 62 -7.66 -9.53 -13.52
N GLY A 63 -8.48 -9.63 -12.46
CA GLY A 63 -9.37 -10.78 -12.24
C GLY A 63 -8.90 -11.80 -11.20
N GLN A 64 -7.81 -11.56 -10.47
CA GLN A 64 -7.47 -12.40 -9.32
C GLN A 64 -8.60 -12.33 -8.28
N LYS A 65 -9.21 -13.48 -7.99
CA LYS A 65 -10.22 -13.57 -6.94
C LYS A 65 -9.59 -13.27 -5.57
N PRO A 66 -10.26 -12.47 -4.73
CA PRO A 66 -9.80 -12.20 -3.38
C PRO A 66 -9.86 -13.50 -2.55
N ILE A 67 -9.00 -13.60 -1.54
CA ILE A 67 -9.01 -14.74 -0.62
C ILE A 67 -10.13 -14.53 0.40
N THR A 68 -11.09 -15.46 0.43
CA THR A 68 -12.32 -15.38 1.24
C THR A 68 -12.05 -15.17 2.72
N TYR A 69 -11.14 -15.96 3.30
CA TYR A 69 -10.80 -15.89 4.72
C TYR A 69 -10.41 -14.47 5.16
N TYR A 70 -9.52 -13.79 4.43
CA TYR A 70 -9.10 -12.43 4.79
C TYR A 70 -10.24 -11.42 4.69
N ARG A 71 -11.14 -11.56 3.70
CA ARG A 71 -12.30 -10.66 3.58
C ARG A 71 -13.26 -10.83 4.75
N GLN A 72 -13.50 -12.07 5.14
CA GLN A 72 -14.40 -12.39 6.24
C GLN A 72 -13.86 -11.89 7.58
N VAL A 73 -12.58 -12.11 7.88
CA VAL A 73 -11.94 -11.57 9.09
C VAL A 73 -12.02 -10.05 9.11
N ALA A 74 -11.66 -9.38 8.01
CA ALA A 74 -11.72 -7.93 7.92
C ALA A 74 -13.15 -7.39 8.10
N ALA A 75 -14.16 -8.07 7.52
CA ALA A 75 -15.56 -7.69 7.66
C ALA A 75 -16.00 -7.70 9.13
N ILE A 76 -15.68 -8.76 9.88
CA ILE A 76 -16.01 -8.83 11.33
C ILE A 76 -15.22 -7.77 12.11
N CYS A 77 -13.94 -7.54 11.81
CA CYS A 77 -13.16 -6.49 12.48
C CYS A 77 -13.73 -5.07 12.24
N THR A 78 -14.38 -4.84 11.10
CA THR A 78 -15.04 -3.56 10.78
C THR A 78 -16.47 -3.49 11.30
N TYR A 79 -17.20 -4.61 11.36
CA TYR A 79 -18.54 -4.70 11.93
C TYR A 79 -18.65 -5.89 12.90
N PRO A 80 -18.29 -5.69 14.19
CA PRO A 80 -18.15 -6.79 15.16
C PRO A 80 -19.43 -7.61 15.42
N ASP A 81 -20.62 -7.03 15.24
CA ASP A 81 -21.89 -7.76 15.42
C ASP A 81 -22.02 -8.98 14.48
N LEU A 82 -21.25 -9.01 13.38
CA LEU A 82 -21.17 -10.17 12.48
C LEU A 82 -20.59 -11.43 13.15
N MET A 83 -20.00 -11.30 14.34
CA MET A 83 -19.54 -12.45 15.14
C MET A 83 -20.69 -13.40 15.51
N GLU A 84 -21.91 -12.87 15.70
CA GLU A 84 -23.10 -13.63 16.07
C GLU A 84 -23.75 -14.34 14.86
N SER A 85 -23.31 -14.02 13.64
CA SER A 85 -23.85 -14.63 12.42
C SER A 85 -23.35 -16.07 12.27
N SER A 86 -24.27 -16.96 11.87
CA SER A 86 -23.96 -18.34 11.50
C SER A 86 -23.30 -18.47 10.10
N GLU A 87 -23.20 -17.38 9.33
CA GLU A 87 -22.62 -17.40 7.98
C GLU A 87 -21.07 -17.39 7.99
N PHE A 88 -20.45 -17.07 9.12
CA PHE A 88 -19.00 -17.00 9.25
C PHE A 88 -18.44 -18.26 9.91
N PRO A 89 -17.38 -18.87 9.34
CA PRO A 89 -16.67 -19.98 9.97
C PRO A 89 -16.08 -19.61 11.35
N GLU A 90 -15.98 -20.60 12.23
CA GLU A 90 -15.50 -20.38 13.61
C GLU A 90 -14.01 -19.98 13.68
N ASP A 91 -13.18 -20.44 12.74
CA ASP A 91 -11.78 -20.02 12.64
C ASP A 91 -11.64 -18.55 12.24
N VAL A 92 -12.51 -18.06 11.35
CA VAL A 92 -12.62 -16.63 11.00
C VAL A 92 -13.02 -15.81 12.22
N LYS A 93 -14.05 -16.23 12.96
CA LYS A 93 -14.51 -15.55 14.18
C LYS A 93 -13.41 -15.49 15.24
N ALA A 94 -12.72 -16.60 15.46
CA ALA A 94 -11.60 -16.68 16.39
C ALA A 94 -10.46 -15.71 15.99
N ALA A 95 -10.11 -15.64 14.70
CA ALA A 95 -9.12 -14.71 14.20
C ALA A 95 -9.56 -13.24 14.35
N ALA A 96 -10.81 -12.92 13.99
CA ALA A 96 -11.35 -11.58 14.15
C ALA A 96 -11.36 -11.15 15.63
N LYS A 97 -11.81 -12.04 16.53
CA LYS A 97 -11.78 -11.81 17.98
C LYS A 97 -10.36 -11.52 18.48
N TYR A 98 -9.37 -12.29 18.03
CA TYR A 98 -7.97 -12.05 18.39
C TYR A 98 -7.49 -10.63 18.02
N TYR A 99 -7.87 -10.13 16.84
CA TYR A 99 -7.51 -8.77 16.42
C TYR A 99 -8.29 -7.69 17.17
N LEU A 100 -9.60 -7.91 17.40
CA LEU A 100 -10.43 -6.99 18.19
C LEU A 100 -9.90 -6.85 19.62
N ASP A 101 -9.59 -7.97 20.29
CA ASP A 101 -9.01 -7.98 21.63
C ASP A 101 -7.64 -7.27 21.65
N GLY A 102 -6.80 -7.53 20.63
CA GLY A 102 -5.51 -6.86 20.45
C GLY A 102 -5.60 -5.35 20.20
N SER A 103 -6.75 -4.88 19.73
CA SER A 103 -7.06 -3.45 19.51
C SER A 103 -7.78 -2.80 20.69
N ASN A 104 -7.84 -3.42 21.87
CA ASN A 104 -8.64 -2.94 23.01
C ASN A 104 -10.13 -2.75 22.67
N GLY A 105 -10.67 -3.55 21.74
CA GLY A 105 -12.09 -3.52 21.37
C GLY A 105 -12.52 -2.37 20.46
N VAL A 106 -11.64 -1.42 20.10
CA VAL A 106 -12.00 -0.32 19.17
C VAL A 106 -11.97 -0.74 17.70
N GLY A 107 -11.57 -1.97 17.42
CA GLY A 107 -11.50 -2.56 16.09
C GLY A 107 -10.58 -1.77 15.16
N THR A 108 -11.09 -1.44 13.96
CA THR A 108 -10.29 -0.77 12.92
C THR A 108 -10.27 0.75 13.04
N GLY A 109 -10.93 1.34 14.05
CA GLY A 109 -11.13 2.80 14.14
C GLY A 109 -10.08 3.56 14.97
N GLY A 110 -9.31 2.86 15.80
CA GLY A 110 -8.35 3.50 16.72
C GLY A 110 -6.93 3.60 16.17
N TYR A 111 -6.18 4.58 16.67
CA TYR A 111 -4.73 4.60 16.51
C TYR A 111 -4.08 3.41 17.21
N THR A 112 -3.04 2.86 16.61
CA THR A 112 -2.18 1.86 17.24
C THR A 112 -0.94 2.52 17.85
N MET A 113 -0.16 1.75 18.61
CA MET A 113 1.22 2.14 18.93
C MET A 113 2.00 2.43 17.64
N SER A 114 3.01 3.31 17.70
CA SER A 114 3.76 3.76 16.53
C SER A 114 4.39 2.64 15.68
N PRO A 115 4.93 1.55 16.27
CA PRO A 115 5.43 0.41 15.48
C PRO A 115 4.33 -0.49 14.90
N GLY A 116 3.07 -0.27 15.29
CA GLY A 116 1.91 -1.07 14.92
C GLY A 116 1.37 -1.92 16.06
N LEU A 117 0.23 -2.58 15.79
CA LEU A 117 -0.50 -3.37 16.77
C LEU A 117 0.35 -4.54 17.29
N PRO A 118 0.55 -4.69 18.62
CA PRO A 118 1.43 -5.72 19.17
C PRO A 118 1.07 -7.15 18.76
N CYS A 119 -0.23 -7.48 18.70
CA CYS A 119 -0.67 -8.82 18.29
C CYS A 119 -0.29 -9.15 16.84
N ILE A 120 -0.40 -8.17 15.94
CA ILE A 120 0.00 -8.32 14.52
C ILE A 120 1.52 -8.45 14.42
N ARG A 121 2.29 -7.61 15.14
CA ARG A 121 3.75 -7.71 15.16
C ARG A 121 4.22 -9.10 15.61
N LYS A 122 3.58 -9.70 16.63
CA LYS A 122 3.86 -11.07 17.07
C LYS A 122 3.59 -12.11 15.98
N GLN A 123 2.49 -11.98 15.24
CA GLN A 123 2.20 -12.90 14.12
C GLN A 123 3.21 -12.76 12.97
N VAL A 124 3.63 -11.52 12.65
CA VAL A 124 4.67 -11.26 11.65
C VAL A 124 5.99 -11.88 12.07
N ALA A 125 6.42 -11.67 13.32
CA ALA A 125 7.63 -12.30 13.86
C ALA A 125 7.56 -13.82 13.75
N ALA A 126 6.48 -14.44 14.23
CA ALA A 126 6.30 -15.88 14.17
C ALA A 126 6.28 -16.41 12.71
N TYR A 127 5.77 -15.63 11.76
CA TYR A 127 5.84 -15.99 10.34
C TYR A 127 7.28 -15.98 9.82
N ILE A 128 8.05 -14.92 10.12
CA ILE A 128 9.46 -14.81 9.74
C ILE A 128 10.28 -15.94 10.36
N GLU A 129 10.07 -16.22 11.65
CA GLU A 129 10.74 -17.33 12.35
C GLU A 129 10.48 -18.69 11.70
N ARG A 130 9.22 -18.98 11.33
CA ARG A 130 8.88 -20.23 10.64
C ARG A 130 9.46 -20.30 9.23
N ARG A 131 9.52 -19.17 8.51
CA ARG A 131 10.06 -19.11 7.15
C ARG A 131 11.57 -19.31 7.13
N ASP A 132 12.28 -18.68 8.07
CA ASP A 132 13.74 -18.56 8.04
C ASP A 132 14.45 -19.53 9.01
N GLY A 133 13.76 -20.04 10.03
CA GLY A 133 14.34 -20.89 11.07
C GLY A 133 15.15 -20.15 12.14
N TYR A 134 15.06 -18.82 12.19
CA TYR A 134 15.78 -17.96 13.13
C TYR A 134 14.83 -17.05 13.91
N PRO A 135 15.11 -16.74 15.20
CA PRO A 135 14.29 -15.85 16.01
C PRO A 135 14.07 -14.47 15.37
N CYS A 136 12.87 -13.92 15.49
CA CYS A 136 12.50 -12.60 14.99
C CYS A 136 12.03 -11.72 16.15
N ASP A 137 12.83 -10.70 16.46
CA ASP A 137 12.54 -9.77 17.56
C ASP A 137 11.42 -8.79 17.16
N THR A 138 10.29 -8.85 17.87
CA THR A 138 9.12 -7.98 17.62
C THR A 138 9.40 -6.50 17.85
N GLU A 139 10.42 -6.15 18.64
CA GLU A 139 10.80 -4.75 18.88
C GLU A 139 11.58 -4.14 17.72
N LYS A 140 12.02 -4.97 16.76
CA LYS A 140 12.64 -4.54 15.50
C LYS A 140 11.64 -4.47 14.34
N LEU A 141 10.36 -4.76 14.59
CA LEU A 141 9.31 -4.75 13.57
C LEU A 141 8.49 -3.46 13.61
N PHE A 142 8.36 -2.84 12.43
CA PHE A 142 7.52 -1.68 12.20
C PHE A 142 6.52 -1.99 11.09
N LEU A 143 5.23 -1.93 11.40
CA LEU A 143 4.18 -2.02 10.40
C LEU A 143 4.08 -0.68 9.65
N THR A 144 4.01 -0.74 8.33
CA THR A 144 3.92 0.44 7.46
C THR A 144 2.73 0.33 6.51
N THR A 145 2.30 1.47 5.96
CA THR A 145 1.25 1.52 4.92
C THR A 145 1.83 1.03 3.59
N GLY A 146 2.01 -0.27 3.47
CA GLY A 146 2.72 -0.91 2.37
C GLY A 146 4.25 -0.70 2.43
N ALA A 147 4.95 -1.41 1.55
CA ALA A 147 6.42 -1.38 1.52
C ALA A 147 6.99 -0.02 1.11
N SER A 148 6.27 0.74 0.26
CA SER A 148 6.73 2.05 -0.24
C SER A 148 7.05 3.05 0.88
N GLU A 149 6.23 3.07 1.94
CA GLU A 149 6.49 3.95 3.07
C GLU A 149 7.70 3.49 3.91
N GLY A 150 7.91 2.18 4.02
CA GLY A 150 9.12 1.63 4.64
C GLY A 150 10.38 2.06 3.89
N ILE A 151 10.38 1.96 2.56
CA ILE A 151 11.50 2.39 1.71
C ILE A 151 11.77 3.88 1.91
N LYS A 152 10.73 4.73 1.85
CA LYS A 152 10.88 6.17 2.04
C LYS A 152 11.56 6.50 3.37
N ARG A 153 11.09 5.91 4.48
CA ARG A 153 11.67 6.13 5.82
C ARG A 153 13.13 5.70 5.91
N VAL A 154 13.48 4.58 5.29
CA VAL A 154 14.87 4.10 5.26
C VAL A 154 15.73 5.06 4.45
N MET A 155 15.26 5.53 3.29
CA MET A 155 15.99 6.52 2.47
C MET A 155 16.20 7.84 3.21
N ASP A 156 15.16 8.36 3.86
CA ASP A 156 15.22 9.58 4.68
C ASP A 156 16.20 9.43 5.86
N MET A 157 16.38 8.21 6.38
CA MET A 157 17.31 7.92 7.48
C MET A 157 18.77 7.82 7.01
N VAL A 158 19.04 7.23 5.84
CA VAL A 158 20.41 6.94 5.39
C VAL A 158 21.04 8.03 4.53
N ILE A 159 20.22 8.87 3.86
CA ILE A 159 20.71 9.98 3.04
C ILE A 159 20.78 11.25 3.91
N ALA A 160 21.95 11.52 4.48
CA ALA A 160 22.18 12.71 5.29
C ALA A 160 22.64 13.92 4.46
N LYS A 161 23.37 13.67 3.36
CA LYS A 161 23.94 14.67 2.45
C LYS A 161 23.48 14.42 1.01
N PRO A 162 22.37 15.03 0.59
CA PRO A 162 21.90 14.94 -0.79
C PRO A 162 22.99 15.33 -1.80
N GLY A 163 23.17 14.51 -2.84
CA GLY A 163 24.19 14.71 -3.87
C GLY A 163 25.60 14.20 -3.50
N VAL A 164 25.81 13.74 -2.27
CA VAL A 164 27.07 13.10 -1.83
C VAL A 164 26.83 11.65 -1.45
N ASP A 165 25.79 11.39 -0.66
CA ASP A 165 25.41 10.04 -0.27
C ASP A 165 24.72 9.32 -1.45
N GLY A 166 24.98 8.03 -1.60
CA GLY A 166 24.45 7.22 -2.70
C GLY A 166 23.94 5.85 -2.22
N VAL A 167 22.94 5.32 -2.92
CA VAL A 167 22.39 3.99 -2.68
C VAL A 167 22.53 3.16 -3.95
N LEU A 168 23.09 1.96 -3.82
CA LEU A 168 23.19 1.02 -4.95
C LEU A 168 21.80 0.51 -5.32
N LEU A 169 21.42 0.69 -6.58
CA LEU A 169 20.19 0.18 -7.15
C LEU A 169 20.53 -0.83 -8.26
N PRO A 170 19.81 -1.96 -8.36
CA PRO A 170 19.95 -2.84 -9.51
C PRO A 170 19.45 -2.12 -10.77
N CYS A 171 20.15 -2.29 -11.89
CA CYS A 171 19.70 -1.84 -13.20
C CYS A 171 19.03 -3.03 -13.93
N PRO A 172 17.71 -3.03 -14.12
CA PRO A 172 16.98 -4.08 -14.83
C PRO A 172 17.21 -4.06 -16.34
#